data_AF-A0A852HFA0-F1
#
_entry.id   AF-A0A852HFA0-F1
#
_cell.length_a   1.000
_cell.length_b   1.000
_cell.length_c   1.000
_cell.angle_alpha   90.00
_cell.angle_beta   90.00
_cell.angle_gamma   90.00
#
_symmetry.space_group_name_H-M   'P 1'
#
loop_
_entity.id
_entity.type
_entity.pdbx_description
1 polymer ?
#
loop_
_entity_poly.entity_id
_entity_poly.type
_entity_poly.pdbx_seq_one_letter_code
_entity_poly.pdbx_strand_id
1 'polypeptide(L)'
;EASQEIFRIASMAPGALLLEAQKEYEKESQKADEYLREIREQQLLPEAVGQCIEAAGYEHEPDTQKSLLRAASFGKCFLDKFPPDGFVRMCQDLRVLNAIRDYQIGIPLTFTQYKQLTIEVLLDRLVLRRLYPLAMRVCEFLRLPEMQGVSRVLAHWACYKVQQKDKSDEEVAQAISQKLGDAAGISYSDIATRAHHCGRAELAIKLLEYEPRSGEQVPLLLKMKRSKLALGKAIESGDTDLVYTVVLHLKNELNRGTFFMTLQNQPVALSLYRQ
;
A
#
# COMPACT_ATOMS: atom_id res chain seq x y z
N GLU A 1 16.05 -27.83 0.74
CA GLU A 1 17.08 -28.50 1.57
C GLU A 1 16.65 -28.49 3.03
N ALA A 2 16.60 -27.33 3.72
CA ALA A 2 16.19 -27.26 5.13
C ALA A 2 14.86 -27.97 5.49
N SER A 3 13.76 -27.74 4.76
CA SER A 3 12.48 -28.43 5.03
C SER A 3 12.56 -29.96 4.79
N GLN A 4 13.28 -30.38 3.74
CA GLN A 4 13.46 -31.81 3.44
C GLN A 4 14.31 -32.50 4.50
N GLU A 5 15.32 -31.81 5.04
CA GLU A 5 16.15 -32.31 6.13
C GLU A 5 15.35 -32.45 7.43
N ILE A 6 14.43 -31.53 7.73
CA ILE A 6 13.60 -31.63 8.94
C ILE A 6 12.58 -32.78 8.86
N PHE A 7 11.93 -32.98 7.71
CA PHE A 7 10.84 -33.96 7.58
C PHE A 7 11.28 -35.34 7.09
N ARG A 8 12.59 -35.57 6.88
CA ARG A 8 13.08 -36.90 6.52
C ARG A 8 12.83 -37.89 7.66
N ILE A 9 12.37 -39.10 7.33
CA ILE A 9 12.15 -40.17 8.31
C ILE A 9 13.46 -40.45 9.04
N ALA A 10 13.41 -40.44 10.39
CA ALA A 10 14.58 -40.60 11.26
C ALA A 10 15.69 -39.56 11.00
N SER A 11 15.31 -38.32 10.65
CA SER A 11 16.27 -37.24 10.53
C SER A 11 16.91 -36.91 11.88
N MET A 12 18.23 -36.87 11.89
CA MET A 12 19.04 -36.36 13.00
C MET A 12 19.52 -34.93 12.71
N ALA A 13 18.88 -34.22 11.77
CA ALA A 13 19.21 -32.83 11.49
C ALA A 13 18.90 -31.95 12.72
N PRO A 14 19.70 -30.91 13.00
CA PRO A 14 19.51 -30.05 14.17
C PRO A 14 18.09 -29.47 14.28
N GLY A 15 17.51 -29.02 13.15
CA GLY A 15 16.13 -28.53 13.10
C GLY A 15 15.08 -29.62 13.37
N ALA A 16 15.32 -30.86 12.96
CA ALA A 16 14.43 -31.99 13.24
C ALA A 16 14.41 -32.32 14.73
N LEU A 17 15.60 -32.40 15.35
CA LEU A 17 15.73 -32.63 16.79
C LEU A 17 15.06 -31.51 17.60
N LEU A 18 15.22 -30.25 17.18
CA LEU A 18 14.58 -29.12 17.85
C LEU A 18 13.05 -29.15 17.73
N LEU A 19 12.54 -29.59 16.57
CA LEU A 19 11.11 -29.78 16.36
C LEU A 19 10.54 -30.89 17.26
N GLU A 20 11.24 -32.02 17.37
CA GLU A 20 10.84 -33.10 18.29
C GLU A 20 10.96 -32.68 19.76
N ALA A 21 12.00 -31.93 20.14
CA ALA A 21 12.14 -31.35 21.47
C ALA A 21 10.93 -30.47 21.82
N GLN A 22 10.48 -29.63 20.87
CA GLN A 22 9.32 -28.77 21.07
C GLN A 22 8.01 -29.55 21.19
N LYS A 23 7.81 -30.62 20.41
CA LYS A 23 6.64 -31.50 20.53
C LYS A 23 6.61 -32.24 21.86
N GLU A 24 7.75 -32.76 22.32
CA GLU A 24 7.85 -33.43 23.62
C GLU A 24 7.65 -32.44 24.77
N TYR A 25 8.07 -31.19 24.61
CA TYR A 25 7.81 -30.12 25.58
C TYR A 25 6.31 -29.83 25.70
N GLU A 26 5.57 -29.75 24.58
CA GLU A 26 4.11 -29.59 24.59
C GLU A 26 3.38 -30.76 25.28
N LYS A 27 4.01 -31.94 25.34
CA LYS A 27 3.49 -33.14 26.05
C LYS A 27 3.94 -33.22 27.51
N GLU A 28 4.66 -32.22 28.02
CA GLU A 28 5.25 -32.22 29.37
C GLU A 28 6.21 -33.41 29.61
N SER A 29 6.86 -33.89 28.55
CA SER A 29 7.76 -35.05 28.56
C SER A 29 9.21 -34.63 28.86
N GLN A 30 9.90 -35.39 29.71
CA GLN A 30 11.31 -35.16 30.05
C GLN A 30 12.25 -35.30 28.84
N LYS A 31 11.82 -36.02 27.79
CA LYS A 31 12.57 -36.19 26.54
C LYS A 31 12.89 -34.88 25.84
N ALA A 32 12.10 -33.83 26.08
CA ALA A 32 12.38 -32.50 25.56
C ALA A 32 13.76 -31.97 26.00
N ASP A 33 14.14 -32.22 27.27
CA ASP A 33 15.43 -31.81 27.81
C ASP A 33 16.57 -32.68 27.25
N GLU A 34 16.33 -33.98 27.02
CA GLU A 34 17.29 -34.88 26.39
C GLU A 34 17.69 -34.39 24.98
N TYR A 35 16.69 -34.12 24.13
CA TYR A 35 16.95 -33.59 22.78
C TYR A 35 17.61 -32.20 22.81
N LEU A 36 17.20 -31.33 23.74
CA LEU A 36 17.84 -30.02 23.90
C LEU A 36 19.30 -30.13 24.32
N ARG A 37 19.63 -31.03 25.26
CA ARG A 37 21.01 -31.27 25.68
C ARG A 37 21.84 -31.79 24.52
N GLU A 38 21.35 -32.75 23.76
CA GLU A 38 22.04 -33.27 22.57
C GLU A 38 22.40 -32.16 21.58
N ILE A 39 21.44 -31.29 21.23
CA ILE A 39 21.68 -30.16 20.32
C ILE A 39 22.68 -29.16 20.92
N ARG A 40 22.63 -28.91 22.24
CA ARG A 40 23.52 -27.96 22.94
C ARG A 40 24.94 -28.48 23.09
N GLU A 41 25.12 -29.76 23.40
CA GLU A 41 26.44 -30.41 23.50
C GLU A 41 27.18 -30.35 22.16
N GLN A 42 26.46 -30.47 21.05
CA GLN A 42 27.00 -30.33 19.70
C GLN A 42 27.16 -28.86 19.26
N GLN A 43 26.74 -27.89 20.06
CA GLN A 43 26.73 -26.45 19.74
C GLN A 43 25.91 -26.08 18.49
N LEU A 44 24.94 -26.92 18.09
CA LEU A 44 24.14 -26.76 16.87
C LEU A 44 22.83 -26.00 17.09
N LEU A 45 22.58 -25.49 18.30
CA LEU A 45 21.32 -24.82 18.64
C LEU A 45 21.02 -23.58 17.76
N PRO A 46 21.99 -22.69 17.45
CA PRO A 46 21.74 -21.58 16.54
C PRO A 46 21.36 -22.04 15.13
N GLU A 47 22.01 -23.10 14.64
CA GLU A 47 21.72 -23.70 13.34
C GLU A 47 20.33 -24.34 13.33
N ALA A 48 19.97 -25.09 14.37
CA ALA A 48 18.65 -25.70 14.52
C ALA A 48 17.53 -24.66 14.47
N VAL A 49 17.69 -23.54 15.18
CA VAL A 49 16.73 -22.43 15.14
C VAL A 49 16.66 -21.83 13.74
N GLY A 50 17.81 -21.60 13.09
CA GLY A 50 17.87 -21.10 11.71
C GLY A 50 17.17 -22.02 10.70
N GLN A 51 17.45 -23.33 10.76
CA GLN A 51 16.82 -24.35 9.92
C GLN A 51 15.30 -24.39 10.11
N CYS A 52 14.80 -24.33 11.35
CA CYS A 52 13.36 -24.27 11.61
C CYS A 52 12.71 -23.01 11.02
N ILE A 53 13.35 -21.84 11.15
CA ILE A 53 12.86 -20.59 10.58
C ILE A 53 12.83 -20.69 9.05
N GLU A 54 13.92 -21.15 8.44
CA GLU A 54 14.03 -21.26 6.99
C GLU A 54 13.05 -22.29 6.42
N ALA A 55 12.95 -23.48 7.03
CA ALA A 55 12.03 -24.52 6.63
C ALA A 55 10.58 -24.03 6.65
N ALA A 56 10.19 -23.21 7.65
CA ALA A 56 8.86 -22.62 7.70
C ALA A 56 8.54 -21.81 6.44
N GLY A 57 9.53 -21.14 5.84
CA GLY A 57 9.37 -20.40 4.58
C GLY A 57 9.00 -21.30 3.39
N TYR A 58 9.50 -22.54 3.36
CA TYR A 58 9.27 -23.47 2.25
C TYR A 58 8.00 -24.31 2.38
N GLU A 59 7.42 -24.35 3.59
CA GLU A 59 6.14 -25.00 3.83
C GLU A 59 4.96 -24.17 3.32
N HIS A 60 3.89 -24.86 2.91
CA HIS A 60 2.66 -24.23 2.43
C HIS A 60 1.49 -24.34 3.42
N GLU A 61 1.50 -25.38 4.26
CA GLU A 61 0.45 -25.61 5.25
C GLU A 61 0.66 -24.68 6.46
N PRO A 62 -0.34 -23.85 6.84
CA PRO A 62 -0.17 -22.88 7.93
C PRO A 62 0.16 -23.52 9.28
N ASP A 63 -0.27 -24.75 9.53
CA ASP A 63 -0.04 -25.43 10.80
C ASP A 63 1.37 -26.00 10.91
N THR A 64 1.95 -26.51 9.82
CA THR A 64 3.37 -26.91 9.79
C THR A 64 4.30 -25.70 9.93
N GLN A 65 4.00 -24.60 9.23
CA GLN A 65 4.71 -23.33 9.39
C GLN A 65 4.70 -22.84 10.85
N LYS A 66 3.53 -22.86 11.51
CA LYS A 66 3.42 -22.47 12.92
C LYS A 66 4.21 -23.41 13.83
N SER A 67 4.18 -24.71 13.60
CA SER A 67 4.92 -25.70 14.38
C SER A 67 6.44 -25.46 14.30
N LEU A 68 6.96 -25.22 13.09
CA LEU A 68 8.38 -24.88 12.88
C LEU A 68 8.76 -23.55 13.54
N LEU A 69 7.92 -22.52 13.44
CA LEU A 69 8.15 -21.24 14.13
C LEU A 69 8.04 -21.36 15.66
N ARG A 70 7.20 -22.24 16.19
CA ARG A 70 7.17 -22.55 17.63
C ARG A 70 8.45 -23.24 18.08
N ALA A 71 8.95 -24.22 17.31
CA ALA A 71 10.23 -24.88 17.58
C ALA A 71 11.39 -23.87 17.59
N ALA A 72 11.46 -22.98 16.59
CA ALA A 72 12.42 -21.89 16.58
C ALA A 72 12.25 -20.93 17.77
N SER A 73 11.01 -20.60 18.13
CA SER A 73 10.70 -19.74 19.29
C SER A 73 11.01 -20.41 20.63
N PHE A 74 11.00 -21.74 20.69
CA PHE A 74 11.42 -22.52 21.84
C PHE A 74 12.95 -22.55 21.95
N GLY A 75 13.65 -22.89 20.87
CA GLY A 75 15.11 -22.96 20.83
C GLY A 75 15.80 -21.63 21.13
N LYS A 76 15.25 -20.50 20.66
CA LYS A 76 15.83 -19.17 20.92
C LYS A 76 15.87 -18.79 22.41
N CYS A 77 15.01 -19.38 23.26
CA CYS A 77 15.01 -19.11 24.70
C CYS A 77 16.26 -19.62 25.40
N PHE A 78 17.00 -20.54 24.77
CA PHE A 78 18.22 -21.15 25.31
C PHE A 78 19.49 -20.57 24.69
N LEU A 79 19.38 -19.46 23.93
CA LEU A 79 20.48 -18.73 23.33
C LEU A 79 20.68 -17.38 24.03
N ASP A 80 21.91 -17.09 24.48
CA ASP A 80 22.23 -15.83 25.17
C ASP A 80 22.11 -14.60 24.27
N LYS A 81 22.40 -14.76 22.97
CA LYS A 81 22.35 -13.69 21.96
C LYS A 81 21.75 -14.23 20.67
N PHE A 82 20.45 -13.98 20.46
CA PHE A 82 19.76 -14.30 19.22
C PHE A 82 19.22 -13.03 18.55
N PRO A 83 19.61 -12.72 17.29
CA PRO A 83 19.07 -11.57 16.57
C PRO A 83 17.59 -11.82 16.19
N PRO A 84 16.62 -11.04 16.69
CA PRO A 84 15.20 -11.30 16.46
C PRO A 84 14.76 -11.02 15.02
N ASP A 85 15.53 -10.24 14.26
CA ASP A 85 15.13 -9.72 12.95
C ASP A 85 14.77 -10.82 11.96
N GLY A 86 15.55 -11.90 11.88
CA GLY A 86 15.29 -13.00 10.95
C GLY A 86 13.98 -13.73 11.27
N PHE A 87 13.71 -13.99 12.55
CA PHE A 87 12.48 -14.63 13.02
C PHE A 87 11.26 -13.76 12.75
N VAL A 88 11.33 -12.47 13.09
CA VAL A 88 10.23 -11.52 12.91
C VAL A 88 9.91 -11.34 11.42
N ARG A 89 10.94 -11.18 10.57
CA ARG A 89 10.76 -11.06 9.11
C ARG A 89 10.09 -12.29 8.54
N MET A 90 10.53 -13.50 8.89
CA MET A 90 9.88 -14.74 8.43
C MET A 90 8.41 -14.80 8.83
N CYS A 91 8.07 -14.41 10.06
CA CYS A 91 6.67 -14.37 10.52
C CYS A 91 5.83 -13.36 9.72
N GLN A 92 6.40 -12.18 9.40
CA GLN A 92 5.74 -11.17 8.58
C GLN A 92 5.53 -11.66 7.14
N ASP A 93 6.58 -12.22 6.53
CA ASP A 93 6.56 -12.74 5.17
C ASP A 93 5.53 -13.85 5.03
N LEU A 94 5.54 -14.85 5.93
CA LEU A 94 4.57 -15.94 5.91
C LEU A 94 3.14 -15.46 6.10
N ARG A 95 2.90 -14.43 6.93
CA ARG A 95 1.56 -13.87 7.10
C ARG A 95 1.03 -13.26 5.81
N VAL A 96 1.85 -12.47 5.12
CA VAL A 96 1.49 -11.88 3.81
C VAL A 96 1.32 -12.98 2.77
N LEU A 97 2.27 -13.92 2.71
CA LEU A 97 2.30 -15.01 1.75
C LEU A 97 1.09 -15.94 1.88
N ASN A 98 0.68 -16.28 3.10
CA ASN A 98 -0.52 -17.07 3.34
C ASN A 98 -1.80 -16.31 2.96
N ALA A 99 -1.86 -15.01 3.24
CA ALA A 99 -3.02 -14.19 2.89
C ALA A 99 -3.23 -14.10 1.37
N ILE A 100 -2.15 -14.03 0.58
CA ILE A 100 -2.24 -13.97 -0.88
C ILE A 100 -2.43 -15.36 -1.52
N ARG A 101 -1.98 -16.43 -0.85
CA ARG A 101 -2.20 -17.82 -1.26
C ARG A 101 -3.61 -18.34 -0.98
N ASP A 102 -4.35 -17.68 -0.10
CA ASP A 102 -5.75 -18.03 0.19
C ASP A 102 -6.54 -18.24 -1.10
N TYR A 103 -7.37 -19.28 -1.15
CA TYR A 103 -8.06 -19.70 -2.37
C TYR A 103 -8.97 -18.59 -2.95
N GLN A 104 -9.47 -17.67 -2.12
CA GLN A 104 -10.27 -16.54 -2.56
C GLN A 104 -9.44 -15.48 -3.29
N ILE A 105 -8.15 -15.39 -2.94
CA ILE A 105 -7.19 -14.48 -3.56
C ILE A 105 -6.51 -15.17 -4.74
N GLY A 106 -5.91 -16.35 -4.54
CA GLY A 106 -5.36 -17.19 -5.61
C GLY A 106 -4.09 -16.67 -6.24
N ILE A 107 -3.13 -16.17 -5.45
CA ILE A 107 -1.78 -15.82 -5.92
C ILE A 107 -0.79 -16.85 -5.33
N PRO A 108 -0.50 -17.94 -6.06
CA PRO A 108 0.33 -19.04 -5.57
C PRO A 108 1.82 -18.72 -5.73
N LEU A 109 2.34 -17.82 -4.90
CA LEU A 109 3.79 -17.51 -4.87
C LEU A 109 4.53 -18.48 -3.94
N THR A 110 5.69 -18.98 -4.38
CA THR A 110 6.65 -19.61 -3.46
C THR A 110 7.35 -18.55 -2.61
N PHE A 111 7.95 -18.95 -1.49
CA PHE A 111 8.72 -18.01 -0.67
C PHE A 111 9.93 -17.43 -1.39
N THR A 112 10.60 -18.22 -2.24
CA THR A 112 11.71 -17.74 -3.08
C THR A 112 11.24 -16.69 -4.08
N GLN A 113 10.10 -16.93 -4.74
CA GLN A 113 9.50 -15.95 -5.63
C GLN A 113 9.07 -14.70 -4.87
N TYR A 114 8.46 -14.84 -3.68
CA TYR A 114 8.07 -13.72 -2.84
C TYR A 114 9.29 -12.87 -2.41
N LYS A 115 10.43 -13.48 -2.10
CA LYS A 115 11.66 -12.73 -1.77
C LYS A 115 12.25 -11.99 -2.96
N GLN A 116 12.18 -12.58 -4.16
CA GLN A 116 12.64 -11.94 -5.39
C GLN A 116 11.67 -10.86 -5.88
N LEU A 117 10.38 -11.03 -5.56
CA LEU A 117 9.33 -10.07 -5.85
C LEU A 117 9.39 -8.95 -4.80
N THR A 118 9.63 -7.71 -5.20
CA THR A 118 9.54 -6.60 -4.25
C THR A 118 8.10 -6.45 -3.75
N ILE A 119 7.93 -5.97 -2.51
CA ILE A 119 6.61 -5.70 -1.92
C ILE A 119 5.79 -4.76 -2.81
N GLU A 120 6.45 -3.80 -3.46
CA GLU A 120 5.83 -2.87 -4.40
C GLU A 120 5.15 -3.60 -5.57
N VAL A 121 5.84 -4.56 -6.19
CA VAL A 121 5.28 -5.34 -7.31
C VAL A 121 4.14 -6.23 -6.83
N LEU A 122 4.22 -6.77 -5.61
CA LEU A 122 3.10 -7.51 -5.02
C LEU A 122 1.86 -6.60 -4.85
N LEU A 123 2.04 -5.39 -4.31
CA LEU A 123 0.96 -4.43 -4.15
C LEU A 123 0.36 -4.03 -5.50
N ASP A 124 1.19 -3.79 -6.52
CA ASP A 124 0.71 -3.50 -7.88
C ASP A 124 -0.14 -4.65 -8.44
N ARG A 125 0.25 -5.90 -8.23
CA ARG A 125 -0.55 -7.06 -8.63
C ARG A 125 -1.90 -7.13 -7.90
N LEU A 126 -1.91 -6.85 -6.60
CA LEU A 126 -3.16 -6.82 -5.81
C LEU A 126 -4.09 -5.70 -6.29
N VAL A 127 -3.52 -4.53 -6.55
CA VAL A 127 -4.23 -3.34 -7.04
C VAL A 127 -4.81 -3.58 -8.44
N LEU A 128 -4.04 -4.16 -9.36
CA LEU A 128 -4.50 -4.51 -10.72
C LEU A 128 -5.64 -5.53 -10.70
N ARG A 129 -5.62 -6.47 -9.74
CA ARG A 129 -6.72 -7.43 -9.50
C ARG A 129 -7.87 -6.86 -8.67
N ARG A 130 -7.82 -5.56 -8.33
CA ARG A 130 -8.84 -4.82 -7.56
C ARG A 130 -9.03 -5.33 -6.13
N LEU A 131 -8.01 -5.98 -5.57
CA LEU A 131 -7.98 -6.49 -4.19
C LEU A 131 -7.54 -5.39 -3.21
N TYR A 132 -8.17 -4.22 -3.29
CA TYR A 132 -7.79 -3.03 -2.52
C TYR A 132 -7.80 -3.24 -1.00
N PRO A 133 -8.80 -3.91 -0.38
CA PRO A 133 -8.81 -4.12 1.07
C PRO A 133 -7.60 -4.94 1.54
N LEU A 134 -7.22 -5.97 0.80
CA LEU A 134 -6.05 -6.78 1.14
C LEU A 134 -4.76 -5.98 0.97
N ALA A 135 -4.63 -5.22 -0.12
CA ALA A 135 -3.46 -4.37 -0.35
C ALA A 135 -3.27 -3.34 0.78
N MET A 136 -4.34 -2.67 1.22
CA MET A 136 -4.27 -1.72 2.34
C MET A 136 -3.84 -2.40 3.64
N ARG A 137 -4.43 -3.56 3.97
CA ARG A 137 -4.05 -4.32 5.17
C ARG A 137 -2.59 -4.77 5.15
N VAL A 138 -2.06 -5.12 3.98
CA VAL A 138 -0.63 -5.46 3.82
C VAL A 138 0.24 -4.22 4.05
N CYS A 139 -0.12 -3.07 3.48
CA CYS A 139 0.60 -1.81 3.69
C CYS A 139 0.65 -1.40 5.17
N GLU A 140 -0.48 -1.48 5.87
CA GLU A 140 -0.61 -1.17 7.30
C GLU A 140 0.22 -2.15 8.15
N PHE A 141 0.13 -3.45 7.84
CA PHE A 141 0.84 -4.49 8.57
C PHE A 141 2.36 -4.36 8.45
N LEU A 142 2.85 -4.05 7.25
CA LEU A 142 4.28 -3.84 6.99
C LEU A 142 4.76 -2.43 7.37
N ARG A 143 3.85 -1.55 7.80
CA ARG A 143 4.13 -0.15 8.18
C ARG A 143 4.87 0.61 7.08
N LEU A 144 4.42 0.42 5.83
CA LEU A 144 5.00 1.14 4.70
C LEU A 144 4.75 2.64 4.84
N PRO A 145 5.68 3.50 4.36
CA PRO A 145 5.46 4.94 4.33
C PRO A 145 4.14 5.29 3.64
N GLU A 146 3.39 6.25 4.16
CA GLU A 146 2.03 6.59 3.68
C GLU A 146 1.97 6.78 2.16
N MET A 147 2.96 7.49 1.60
CA MET A 147 3.07 7.78 0.17
C MET A 147 3.22 6.53 -0.71
N GLN A 148 3.93 5.51 -0.23
CA GLN A 148 4.18 4.26 -0.98
C GLN A 148 3.20 3.14 -0.62
N GLY A 149 2.55 3.24 0.54
CA GLY A 149 1.62 2.26 1.08
C GLY A 149 0.17 2.58 0.75
N VAL A 150 -0.59 2.99 1.77
CA VAL A 150 -2.05 3.11 1.69
C VAL A 150 -2.49 4.21 0.73
N SER A 151 -1.83 5.38 0.73
CA SER A 151 -2.22 6.53 -0.10
C SER A 151 -2.10 6.21 -1.60
N ARG A 152 -1.07 5.46 -2.01
CA ARG A 152 -0.93 4.95 -3.39
C ARG A 152 -2.07 4.02 -3.78
N VAL A 153 -2.42 3.07 -2.91
CA VAL A 153 -3.52 2.11 -3.15
C VAL A 153 -4.86 2.84 -3.26
N LEU A 154 -5.10 3.83 -2.40
CA LEU A 154 -6.30 4.66 -2.41
C LEU A 154 -6.40 5.53 -3.67
N ALA A 155 -5.29 6.13 -4.12
CA ALA A 155 -5.26 6.90 -5.36
C ALA A 155 -5.64 6.03 -6.57
N HIS A 156 -5.10 4.81 -6.66
CA HIS A 156 -5.47 3.87 -7.73
C HIS A 156 -6.94 3.44 -7.62
N TRP A 157 -7.41 3.16 -6.40
CA TRP A 157 -8.82 2.85 -6.15
C TRP A 157 -9.74 3.98 -6.61
N ALA A 158 -9.41 5.23 -6.30
CA ALA A 158 -10.17 6.40 -6.71
C ALA A 158 -10.17 6.57 -8.23
N CYS A 159 -9.02 6.42 -8.89
CA CYS A 159 -8.92 6.42 -10.36
C CYS A 159 -9.80 5.35 -10.99
N TYR A 160 -9.82 4.14 -10.42
CA TYR A 160 -10.69 3.06 -10.88
C TYR A 160 -12.18 3.38 -10.65
N LYS A 161 -12.52 3.98 -9.50
CA LYS A 161 -13.90 4.36 -9.15
C LYS A 161 -14.47 5.39 -10.13
N VAL A 162 -13.66 6.37 -10.51
CA VAL A 162 -13.99 7.42 -11.47
C VAL A 162 -14.32 6.86 -12.86
N GLN A 163 -13.71 5.75 -13.26
CA GLN A 163 -13.95 5.11 -14.56
C GLN A 163 -15.32 4.40 -14.64
N GLN A 164 -15.99 4.16 -13.51
CA GLN A 164 -17.29 3.47 -13.47
C GLN A 164 -18.40 4.40 -14.01
N LYS A 165 -18.85 4.16 -15.25
CA LYS A 165 -19.90 4.96 -15.91
C LYS A 165 -21.32 4.65 -15.43
N ASP A 166 -21.48 3.53 -14.74
CA ASP A 166 -22.78 2.99 -14.32
C ASP A 166 -23.36 3.73 -13.10
N LYS A 167 -22.57 4.61 -12.46
CA LYS A 167 -22.93 5.34 -11.23
C LYS A 167 -22.95 6.83 -11.47
N SER A 168 -23.81 7.54 -10.73
CA SER A 168 -23.90 8.99 -10.81
C SER A 168 -22.59 9.65 -10.39
N ASP A 169 -22.29 10.82 -10.98
CA ASP A 169 -21.11 11.62 -10.62
C ASP A 169 -21.13 12.03 -9.13
N GLU A 170 -22.32 12.25 -8.56
CA GLU A 170 -22.49 12.62 -7.16
C GLU A 170 -22.10 11.49 -6.20
N GLU A 171 -22.62 10.28 -6.43
CA GLU A 171 -22.30 9.11 -5.62
C GLU A 171 -20.81 8.78 -5.66
N VAL A 172 -20.19 8.92 -6.83
CA VAL A 172 -18.75 8.66 -7.00
C VAL A 172 -17.93 9.71 -6.24
N ALA A 173 -18.27 11.00 -6.35
CA ALA A 173 -17.59 12.06 -5.63
C ALA A 173 -17.69 11.88 -4.10
N GLN A 174 -18.88 11.61 -3.58
CA GLN A 174 -19.12 11.39 -2.15
C GLN A 174 -18.38 10.14 -1.63
N ALA A 175 -18.40 9.05 -2.39
CA ALA A 175 -17.68 7.83 -1.99
C ALA A 175 -16.17 8.04 -1.94
N ILE A 176 -15.61 8.82 -2.88
CA ILE A 176 -14.19 9.15 -2.91
C ILE A 176 -13.86 10.09 -1.74
N SER A 177 -14.62 11.15 -1.52
CA SER A 177 -14.35 12.11 -0.44
C SER A 177 -14.47 11.48 0.96
N GLN A 178 -15.44 10.59 1.18
CA GLN A 178 -15.56 9.85 2.44
C GLN A 178 -14.35 8.93 2.72
N LYS A 179 -13.77 8.33 1.69
CA LYS A 179 -12.63 7.40 1.84
C LYS A 179 -11.28 8.09 1.86
N LEU A 180 -11.13 9.19 1.12
CA LEU A 180 -9.88 9.94 1.01
C LEU A 180 -9.80 11.07 2.03
N GLY A 181 -10.93 11.52 2.59
CA GLY A 181 -10.96 12.61 3.57
C GLY A 181 -10.11 12.34 4.82
N ASP A 182 -9.98 11.07 5.21
CA ASP A 182 -9.17 10.67 6.35
C ASP A 182 -7.70 10.39 5.99
N ALA A 183 -7.37 10.32 4.70
CA ALA A 183 -6.06 9.91 4.21
C ALA A 183 -5.18 11.11 3.82
N ALA A 184 -4.09 11.31 4.56
CA ALA A 184 -3.12 12.35 4.25
C ALA A 184 -2.30 12.03 2.99
N GLY A 185 -1.97 13.07 2.21
CA GLY A 185 -1.01 12.98 1.10
C GLY A 185 -1.57 12.57 -0.26
N ILE A 186 -2.89 12.45 -0.43
CA ILE A 186 -3.50 12.15 -1.74
C ILE A 186 -3.87 13.44 -2.47
N SER A 187 -3.40 13.58 -3.71
CA SER A 187 -3.77 14.70 -4.58
C SER A 187 -5.09 14.39 -5.30
N TYR A 188 -6.14 15.16 -4.99
CA TYR A 188 -7.40 15.11 -5.73
C TYR A 188 -7.23 15.61 -7.18
N SER A 189 -6.22 16.44 -7.46
CA SER A 189 -5.90 16.91 -8.81
C SER A 189 -5.62 15.76 -9.81
N ASP A 190 -4.89 14.72 -9.39
CA ASP A 190 -4.58 13.57 -10.24
C ASP A 190 -5.84 12.75 -10.57
N ILE A 191 -6.70 12.57 -9.56
CA ILE A 191 -7.96 11.83 -9.67
C ILE A 191 -8.93 12.60 -10.58
N ALA A 192 -9.02 13.92 -10.41
CA ALA A 192 -9.82 14.80 -11.26
C ALA A 192 -9.32 14.82 -12.70
N THR A 193 -8.00 14.82 -12.92
CA THR A 193 -7.40 14.70 -14.25
C THR A 193 -7.82 13.40 -14.92
N ARG A 194 -7.79 12.28 -14.19
CA ARG A 194 -8.30 10.99 -14.69
C ARG A 194 -9.79 11.05 -15.01
N ALA A 195 -10.61 11.70 -14.17
CA ALA A 195 -12.04 11.89 -14.41
C ALA A 195 -12.31 12.67 -15.69
N HIS A 196 -11.56 13.73 -15.93
CA HIS A 196 -11.64 14.52 -17.15
C HIS A 196 -11.30 13.67 -18.39
N HIS A 197 -10.22 12.89 -18.35
CA HIS A 197 -9.86 11.97 -19.44
C HIS A 197 -10.91 10.89 -19.71
N CYS A 198 -11.72 10.53 -18.71
CA CYS A 198 -12.84 9.60 -18.86
C CYS A 198 -14.11 10.27 -19.43
N GLY A 199 -14.07 11.57 -19.72
CA GLY A 199 -15.20 12.37 -20.21
C GLY A 199 -16.16 12.86 -19.11
N ARG A 200 -15.83 12.65 -17.83
CA ARG A 200 -16.68 13.04 -16.68
C ARG A 200 -16.25 14.40 -16.15
N ALA A 201 -16.52 15.44 -16.93
CA ALA A 201 -16.09 16.80 -16.60
C ALA A 201 -16.74 17.34 -15.31
N GLU A 202 -18.01 17.01 -15.04
CA GLU A 202 -18.71 17.46 -13.83
C GLU A 202 -18.16 16.77 -12.57
N LEU A 203 -17.94 15.46 -12.61
CA LEU A 203 -17.22 14.74 -11.55
C LEU A 203 -15.82 15.33 -11.28
N ALA A 204 -15.06 15.65 -12.33
CA ALA A 204 -13.74 16.24 -12.19
C ALA A 204 -13.77 17.60 -11.47
N ILE A 205 -14.78 18.44 -11.73
CA ILE A 205 -14.97 19.71 -11.02
C ILE A 205 -15.29 19.47 -9.55
N LYS A 206 -16.20 18.54 -9.23
CA LYS A 206 -16.54 18.21 -7.83
C LYS A 206 -15.35 17.67 -7.05
N LEU A 207 -14.55 16.80 -7.66
CA LEU A 207 -13.34 16.27 -7.02
C LEU A 207 -12.30 17.37 -6.76
N LEU A 208 -12.19 18.35 -7.66
CA LEU A 208 -11.32 19.51 -7.50
C LEU A 208 -11.72 20.45 -6.36
N GLU A 209 -12.98 20.46 -5.93
CA GLU A 209 -13.42 21.26 -4.78
C GLU A 209 -12.84 20.74 -3.45
N TYR A 210 -12.46 19.45 -3.40
CA TYR A 210 -11.81 18.85 -2.24
C TYR A 210 -10.29 19.05 -2.21
N GLU A 211 -9.68 19.60 -3.28
CA GLU A 211 -8.24 19.89 -3.29
C GLU A 211 -7.96 21.21 -2.54
N PRO A 212 -7.18 21.19 -1.44
CA PRO A 212 -6.87 22.40 -0.68
C PRO A 212 -5.88 23.33 -1.41
N ARG A 213 -5.11 22.81 -2.37
CA ARG A 213 -4.08 23.55 -3.10
C ARG A 213 -4.66 24.22 -4.34
N SER A 214 -4.90 25.53 -4.25
CA SER A 214 -5.36 26.37 -5.37
C SER A 214 -4.43 26.30 -6.60
N GLY A 215 -3.12 26.20 -6.37
CA GLY A 215 -2.10 26.08 -7.42
C GLY A 215 -2.22 24.81 -8.29
N GLU A 216 -2.82 23.74 -7.77
CA GLU A 216 -3.12 22.52 -8.54
C GLU A 216 -4.52 22.58 -9.18
N GLN A 217 -5.46 23.24 -8.49
CA GLN A 217 -6.85 23.38 -8.91
C GLN A 217 -6.99 24.24 -10.16
N VAL A 218 -6.38 25.43 -10.17
CA VAL A 218 -6.57 26.44 -11.23
C VAL A 218 -6.03 25.98 -12.59
N PRO A 219 -4.80 25.43 -12.71
CA PRO A 219 -4.31 24.92 -13.99
C PRO A 219 -5.17 23.80 -14.57
N LEU A 220 -5.73 22.93 -13.70
CA LEU A 220 -6.61 21.86 -14.16
C LEU A 220 -7.96 22.42 -14.66
N LEU A 221 -8.55 23.40 -13.98
CA LEU A 221 -9.76 24.09 -14.44
C LEU A 221 -9.57 24.79 -15.79
N LEU A 222 -8.39 25.38 -16.02
CA LEU A 222 -8.01 25.95 -17.31
C LEU A 222 -7.95 24.89 -18.41
N LYS A 223 -7.27 23.75 -18.15
CA LYS A 223 -7.23 22.60 -19.10
C LYS A 223 -8.62 22.07 -19.43
N MET A 224 -9.54 22.09 -18.47
CA MET A 224 -10.94 21.69 -18.66
C MET A 224 -11.82 22.75 -19.36
N LYS A 225 -11.23 23.87 -19.84
CA LYS A 225 -11.93 25.00 -20.48
C LYS A 225 -12.97 25.68 -19.57
N ARG A 226 -12.79 25.60 -18.25
CA ARG A 226 -13.67 26.22 -17.25
C ARG A 226 -13.07 27.53 -16.76
N SER A 227 -12.73 28.42 -17.70
CA SER A 227 -11.90 29.61 -17.43
C SER A 227 -12.55 30.62 -16.48
N LYS A 228 -13.89 30.72 -16.46
CA LYS A 228 -14.62 31.55 -15.48
C LYS A 228 -14.50 31.02 -14.05
N LEU A 229 -14.61 29.70 -13.86
CA LEU A 229 -14.44 29.05 -12.56
C LEU A 229 -12.98 29.12 -12.10
N ALA A 230 -12.03 28.92 -13.02
CA ALA A 230 -10.60 29.07 -12.74
C ALA A 230 -10.26 30.48 -12.23
N LEU A 231 -10.84 31.53 -12.83
CA LEU A 231 -10.64 32.91 -12.39
C LEU A 231 -11.23 33.15 -10.99
N GLY A 232 -12.44 32.66 -10.72
CA GLY A 232 -13.05 32.73 -9.40
C GLY A 232 -12.18 32.07 -8.33
N LYS A 233 -11.71 30.84 -8.58
CA LYS A 233 -10.84 30.10 -7.65
C LYS A 233 -9.46 30.74 -7.45
N ALA A 234 -8.88 31.32 -8.50
CA ALA A 234 -7.64 32.08 -8.37
C ALA A 234 -7.84 33.32 -7.47
N ILE A 235 -8.93 34.05 -7.62
CA ILE A 235 -9.26 35.21 -6.78
C ILE A 235 -9.51 34.77 -5.32
N GLU A 236 -10.27 33.70 -5.10
CA GLU A 236 -10.51 33.13 -3.76
C GLU A 236 -9.21 32.71 -3.06
N SER A 237 -8.21 32.25 -3.82
CA SER A 237 -6.92 31.86 -3.26
C SER A 237 -6.06 33.03 -2.78
N GLY A 238 -6.33 34.25 -3.23
CA GLY A 238 -5.54 35.45 -2.92
C GLY A 238 -4.15 35.48 -3.57
N ASP A 239 -3.77 34.48 -4.36
CA ASP A 239 -2.48 34.42 -5.05
C ASP A 239 -2.51 35.29 -6.31
N THR A 240 -1.79 36.41 -6.28
CA THR A 240 -1.74 37.37 -7.39
C THR A 240 -1.09 36.79 -8.64
N ASP A 241 -0.12 35.87 -8.50
CA ASP A 241 0.55 35.22 -9.63
C ASP A 241 -0.40 34.24 -10.32
N LEU A 242 -1.18 33.50 -9.54
CA LEU A 242 -2.20 32.60 -10.06
C LEU A 242 -3.31 33.35 -10.80
N VAL A 243 -3.76 34.49 -10.25
CA VAL A 243 -4.73 35.37 -10.93
C VAL A 243 -4.14 35.92 -12.24
N TYR A 244 -2.90 36.39 -12.21
CA TYR A 244 -2.23 36.90 -13.42
C TYR A 244 -2.11 35.82 -14.51
N THR A 245 -1.74 34.60 -14.11
CA THR A 245 -1.65 33.43 -15.00
C THR A 245 -2.99 33.14 -15.68
N VAL A 246 -4.09 33.16 -14.93
CA VAL A 246 -5.44 32.95 -15.49
C VAL A 246 -5.81 34.09 -16.44
N VAL A 247 -5.57 35.34 -16.07
CA VAL A 247 -5.88 36.51 -16.91
C VAL A 247 -5.09 36.47 -18.23
N LEU A 248 -3.81 36.11 -18.18
CA LEU A 248 -2.98 35.96 -19.37
C LEU A 248 -3.48 34.84 -20.29
N HIS A 249 -3.87 33.70 -19.71
CA HIS A 249 -4.48 32.60 -20.46
C HIS A 249 -5.80 33.02 -21.13
N LEU A 250 -6.68 33.73 -20.39
CA LEU A 250 -7.93 34.27 -20.91
C LEU A 250 -7.72 35.24 -22.07
N LYS A 251 -6.67 36.08 -22.01
CA LYS A 251 -6.33 37.03 -23.07
C LYS A 251 -5.95 36.33 -24.38
N ASN A 252 -5.32 35.17 -24.30
CA ASN A 252 -4.88 34.41 -25.46
C ASN A 252 -6.01 33.55 -26.06
N GLU A 253 -6.94 33.04 -25.25
CA GLU A 253 -8.02 32.17 -25.73
C GLU A 253 -9.32 32.89 -26.08
N LEU A 254 -9.65 34.00 -25.41
CA LEU A 254 -10.92 34.70 -25.62
C LEU A 254 -10.81 35.86 -26.60
N ASN A 255 -11.90 36.11 -27.31
CA ASN A 255 -12.05 37.34 -28.10
C ASN A 255 -12.00 38.58 -27.18
N ARG A 256 -11.44 39.68 -27.67
CA ARG A 256 -11.27 40.93 -26.89
C ARG A 256 -12.53 41.38 -26.15
N GLY A 257 -13.69 41.34 -26.83
CA GLY A 257 -14.97 41.72 -26.21
C GLY A 257 -15.36 40.81 -25.04
N THR A 258 -15.27 39.48 -25.23
CA THR A 258 -15.58 38.51 -24.16
C THR A 258 -14.59 38.60 -23.00
N PHE A 259 -13.31 38.83 -23.29
CA PHE A 259 -12.26 39.01 -22.30
C PHE A 259 -12.54 40.19 -21.37
N PHE A 260 -12.80 41.37 -21.92
CA PHE A 260 -13.12 42.57 -21.14
C PHE A 260 -14.43 42.41 -20.35
N MET A 261 -15.44 41.75 -20.91
CA MET A 261 -16.68 41.44 -20.18
C MET A 261 -16.42 40.54 -18.96
N THR A 262 -15.61 39.49 -19.09
CA THR A 262 -15.24 38.63 -17.94
C THR A 262 -14.43 39.37 -16.88
N LEU A 263 -13.53 40.27 -17.28
CA LEU A 263 -12.74 41.08 -16.34
C LEU A 263 -13.58 42.15 -15.64
N GLN A 264 -14.53 42.78 -16.33
CA GLN A 264 -15.43 43.75 -15.70
C GLN A 264 -16.30 43.13 -14.60
N ASN A 265 -16.69 41.87 -14.77
CA ASN A 265 -17.43 41.13 -13.75
C ASN A 265 -16.58 40.72 -12.53
N GLN A 266 -15.25 40.92 -12.58
CA GLN A 266 -14.30 40.52 -11.54
C GLN A 266 -13.34 41.68 -11.22
N PRO A 267 -13.70 42.60 -10.30
CA PRO A 267 -12.99 43.86 -10.09
C PRO A 267 -11.54 43.66 -9.62
N VAL A 268 -11.25 42.58 -8.88
CA VAL A 268 -9.89 42.23 -8.41
C VAL A 268 -8.96 41.86 -9.57
N ALA A 269 -9.46 41.06 -10.51
CA ALA A 269 -8.69 40.70 -11.71
C ALA A 269 -8.48 41.92 -12.62
N LEU A 270 -9.46 42.82 -12.69
CA LEU A 270 -9.35 44.08 -13.44
C LEU A 270 -8.31 45.03 -12.84
N SER A 271 -8.24 45.15 -11.51
CA SER A 271 -7.23 45.99 -10.85
C SER A 271 -5.82 45.45 -11.09
N LEU A 272 -5.64 44.13 -11.02
CA LEU A 272 -4.35 43.47 -11.25
C LEU A 272 -3.91 43.57 -12.72
N TYR A 273 -4.84 43.56 -13.68
CA TYR A 273 -4.51 43.75 -15.10
C TYR A 273 -4.12 45.21 -15.46
N ARG A 274 -4.54 46.19 -14.65
CA ARG A 274 -4.27 47.62 -14.90
C ARG A 274 -2.92 48.09 -14.33
N GLN A 275 -2.35 47.34 -13.38
CA GLN A 275 -0.99 47.56 -12.88
C GLN A 275 0.04 47.07 -13.89
#